data_AF-A0A6C0C8P1-F1
#
_entry.id   AF-A0A6C0C8P1-F1
#
_cell.length_a   1.000
_cell.length_b   1.000
_cell.length_c   1.000
_cell.angle_alpha   90.00
_cell.angle_beta   90.00
_cell.angle_gamma   90.00
#
_symmetry.space_group_name_H-M   'P 1'
#
loop_
_entity.id
_entity.type
_entity.pdbx_description
1 polymer ?
#
loop_
_entity_poly.entity_id
_entity_poly.type
_entity_poly.pdbx_seq_one_letter_code
_entity_poly.pdbx_strand_id
1 'polypeptide(L)'
;MAIFDNRDVVQHVAKFLNDIGKINMSRCSKMMNGYDYLFATEMSFMNICHLRHYNNFTNLVIDKYFVKLYNSQTICGHSVPIKFPQSITHLSFVNSFNENIKFLIPTSVTHLTFGHYFNQSIKNLPPSVTHLTLGIFLGNRSMISL
;
A
#
# COMPACT_ATOMS: atom_id res chain seq x y z
N MET A 1 -13.94 0.34 35.31
CA MET A 1 -13.40 1.62 34.80
C MET A 1 -12.30 1.26 33.82
N ALA A 2 -12.58 1.25 32.52
CA ALA A 2 -11.59 0.89 31.51
C ALA A 2 -10.56 2.01 31.43
N ILE A 3 -9.32 1.71 31.79
CA ILE A 3 -8.19 2.60 31.54
C ILE A 3 -8.08 2.64 30.02
N PHE A 4 -8.47 3.75 29.39
CA PHE A 4 -8.15 3.98 27.98
C PHE A 4 -6.63 3.99 27.90
N ASP A 5 -6.07 2.87 27.46
CA ASP A 5 -4.68 2.82 27.10
C ASP A 5 -4.47 3.88 26.01
N ASN A 6 -3.41 4.68 26.11
CA ASN A 6 -3.03 5.62 25.05
C ASN A 6 -2.94 4.92 23.67
N ARG A 7 -2.79 3.58 23.65
CA ARG A 7 -2.94 2.70 22.48
C ARG A 7 -4.25 2.89 21.72
N ASP A 8 -5.39 2.88 22.40
CA ASP A 8 -6.71 2.92 21.78
C ASP A 8 -7.07 4.32 21.29
N VAL A 9 -6.58 5.34 22.01
CA VAL A 9 -6.78 6.75 21.65
C VAL A 9 -6.10 7.06 20.30
N VAL A 10 -4.86 6.59 20.09
CA VAL A 10 -4.16 6.82 18.82
C VAL A 10 -4.90 6.18 17.64
N GLN A 11 -5.39 4.94 17.82
CA GLN A 11 -6.15 4.27 16.77
C GLN A 11 -7.48 4.95 16.50
N HIS A 12 -8.16 5.43 17.54
CA HIS A 12 -9.43 6.14 17.41
C HIS A 12 -9.24 7.47 16.67
N VAL A 13 -8.26 8.28 17.06
CA VAL A 13 -7.94 9.56 16.40
C VAL A 13 -7.51 9.33 14.94
N ALA A 14 -6.71 8.30 14.66
CA ALA A 14 -6.26 8.00 13.31
C ALA A 14 -7.39 7.69 12.32
N LYS A 15 -8.60 7.32 12.78
CA LYS A 15 -9.77 7.14 11.91
C LYS A 15 -10.28 8.45 11.30
N PHE A 16 -10.00 9.58 11.95
CA PHE A 16 -10.44 10.90 11.53
C PHE A 16 -9.39 11.67 10.71
N LEU A 17 -8.21 11.07 10.49
CA LEU A 17 -7.11 11.68 9.74
C LEU A 17 -7.03 11.13 8.31
N ASN A 18 -6.55 11.97 7.39
CA ASN A 18 -6.07 11.48 6.10
C ASN A 18 -4.73 10.75 6.27
N ASP A 19 -4.27 10.06 5.24
CA ASP A 19 -3.07 9.21 5.37
C ASP A 19 -1.79 10.01 5.67
N ILE A 20 -1.68 11.24 5.14
CA ILE A 20 -0.59 12.17 5.49
C ILE A 20 -0.64 12.54 6.98
N GLY A 21 -1.84 12.83 7.49
CA GLY A 21 -2.10 13.13 8.89
C GLY A 21 -1.77 11.95 9.81
N LYS A 22 -2.09 10.71 9.40
CA LYS A 22 -1.71 9.48 10.13
C LYS A 22 -0.20 9.33 10.23
N ILE A 23 0.53 9.59 9.15
CA ILE A 23 2.00 9.58 9.16
C ILE A 23 2.53 10.68 10.08
N ASN A 24 2.04 11.91 9.95
CA ASN A 24 2.48 13.03 10.79
C ASN A 24 2.19 12.78 12.27
N MET A 25 1.04 12.23 12.60
CA MET A 25 0.68 11.81 13.95
C MET A 25 1.67 10.76 14.48
N SER A 26 2.11 9.83 13.63
CA SER A 26 3.11 8.82 13.99
C SER A 26 4.50 9.43 14.24
N ARG A 27 4.85 10.52 13.54
CA ARG A 27 6.11 11.27 13.71
C ARG A 27 6.17 12.06 15.02
N CYS A 28 5.04 12.54 15.54
CA CYS A 28 4.99 13.32 16.77
C CYS A 28 5.26 12.51 18.05
N SER A 29 5.36 11.18 17.96
CA SER A 29 5.69 10.31 19.09
C SER A 29 7.18 9.95 19.10
N LYS A 30 7.86 10.11 20.25
CA LYS A 30 9.26 9.69 20.47
C LYS A 30 9.55 8.22 20.12
N MET A 31 8.51 7.40 19.94
CA MET A 31 8.61 5.96 19.68
C MET A 31 9.07 5.61 18.24
N MET A 32 9.23 6.59 17.31
CA MET A 32 9.58 6.31 15.90
C MET A 32 10.45 7.39 15.19
N ASN A 33 11.47 7.95 15.84
CA ASN A 33 12.42 8.92 15.22
C ASN A 33 13.41 8.29 14.20
N GLY A 34 13.00 7.30 13.40
CA GLY A 34 13.92 6.47 12.60
C GLY A 34 13.87 6.61 11.08
N TYR A 35 12.95 7.41 10.51
CA TYR A 35 12.64 7.35 9.07
C TYR A 35 12.54 8.71 8.38
N ASP A 36 13.38 9.68 8.79
CA ASP A 36 13.40 11.04 8.25
C ASP A 36 13.83 11.13 6.77
N TYR A 37 14.39 10.07 6.17
CA TYR A 37 14.97 10.07 4.82
C TYR A 37 14.22 9.22 3.76
N LEU A 38 13.05 8.64 4.05
CA LEU A 38 12.36 7.73 3.12
C LEU A 38 11.07 8.27 2.47
N PHE A 39 10.72 9.54 2.69
CA PHE A 39 9.42 10.05 2.31
C PHE A 39 9.43 11.47 1.75
N ALA A 40 10.01 11.59 0.56
CA ALA A 40 9.35 12.41 -0.44
C ALA A 40 8.30 11.50 -1.12
N THR A 41 7.02 11.80 -0.90
CA THR A 41 5.86 11.44 -1.74
C THR A 41 5.20 10.05 -1.74
N GLU A 42 5.77 8.93 -1.28
CA GLU A 42 5.10 7.60 -1.50
C GLU A 42 4.99 6.66 -0.28
N MET A 43 3.75 6.27 0.06
CA MET A 43 3.37 5.43 1.19
C MET A 43 3.62 3.93 0.93
N SER A 44 4.83 3.42 1.19
CA SER A 44 5.12 1.99 0.99
C SER A 44 4.65 1.10 2.15
N PHE A 45 4.35 -0.17 1.86
CA PHE A 45 3.93 -1.17 2.86
C PHE A 45 4.91 -1.26 4.05
N MET A 46 6.21 -1.28 3.76
CA MET A 46 7.25 -1.41 4.78
C MET A 46 7.22 -0.32 5.82
N ASN A 47 6.80 0.87 5.41
CA ASN A 47 6.83 2.03 6.28
C ASN A 47 5.59 2.09 7.19
N ILE A 48 4.50 1.42 6.82
CA ILE A 48 3.22 1.51 7.54
C ILE A 48 2.80 0.20 8.23
N CYS A 49 3.34 -0.96 7.85
CA CYS A 49 2.90 -2.27 8.33
C CYS A 49 3.09 -2.48 9.84
N HIS A 50 4.02 -1.75 10.45
CA HIS A 50 4.27 -1.78 11.89
C HIS A 50 3.41 -0.80 12.69
N LEU A 51 2.67 0.09 12.02
CA LEU A 51 1.84 1.09 12.68
C LEU A 51 0.57 0.46 13.25
N ARG A 52 0.21 0.82 14.48
CA ARG A 52 -1.01 0.29 15.15
C ARG A 52 -2.30 0.61 14.40
N HIS A 53 -2.32 1.71 13.67
CA HIS A 53 -3.44 2.14 12.84
C HIS A 53 -3.26 1.76 11.36
N TYR A 54 -2.41 0.76 11.05
CA TYR A 54 -2.16 0.24 9.70
C TYR A 54 -3.45 0.00 8.91
N ASN A 55 -4.47 -0.58 9.54
CA ASN A 55 -5.74 -0.90 8.86
C ASN A 55 -6.55 0.33 8.44
N ASN A 56 -6.23 1.52 8.93
CA ASN A 56 -6.93 2.75 8.60
C ASN A 56 -6.38 3.42 7.34
N PHE A 57 -5.23 3.00 6.81
CA PHE A 57 -4.65 3.60 5.61
C PHE A 57 -5.49 3.29 4.36
N THR A 58 -5.65 4.30 3.52
CA THR A 58 -6.50 4.24 2.32
C THR A 58 -5.70 4.18 1.02
N ASN A 59 -4.48 4.69 1.04
CA ASN A 59 -3.53 4.71 -0.06
C ASN A 59 -2.32 3.82 0.27
N LEU A 60 -1.85 3.06 -0.70
CA LEU A 60 -0.66 2.22 -0.56
C LEU A 60 0.09 2.16 -1.88
N VAL A 61 1.40 2.32 -1.79
CA VAL A 61 2.34 2.19 -2.89
C VAL A 61 3.05 0.84 -2.77
N ILE A 62 3.02 0.07 -3.85
CA ILE A 62 3.62 -1.26 -3.95
C ILE A 62 4.89 -1.18 -4.77
N ASP A 63 5.97 -1.66 -4.17
CA ASP A 63 7.24 -1.87 -4.84
C ASP A 63 7.47 -3.37 -5.15
N LYS A 64 8.58 -3.66 -5.83
CA LYS A 64 8.98 -5.04 -6.15
C LYS A 64 9.27 -5.90 -4.91
N TYR A 65 9.67 -5.29 -3.78
CA TYR A 65 10.01 -6.02 -2.57
C TYR A 65 8.76 -6.55 -1.89
N PHE A 66 7.66 -5.78 -1.90
CA PHE A 66 6.37 -6.23 -1.39
C PHE A 66 5.89 -7.50 -2.07
N VAL A 67 5.93 -7.58 -3.41
CA VAL A 67 5.45 -8.76 -4.14
C VAL A 67 6.25 -10.00 -3.79
N LYS A 68 7.59 -9.88 -3.69
CA LYS A 68 8.45 -10.99 -3.25
C LYS A 68 8.01 -11.53 -1.89
N LEU A 69 7.74 -10.65 -0.94
CA LEU A 69 7.33 -11.02 0.41
C LEU A 69 5.91 -11.58 0.44
N TYR A 70 4.98 -10.98 -0.31
CA TYR A 70 3.59 -11.43 -0.40
C TYR A 70 3.51 -12.84 -0.96
N ASN A 71 4.26 -13.12 -2.03
CA ASN A 71 4.33 -14.44 -2.62
C ASN A 71 5.03 -15.45 -1.70
N SER A 72 6.07 -15.02 -0.98
CA SER A 72 6.79 -15.90 -0.06
C SER A 72 6.07 -16.10 1.28
N GLN A 73 5.03 -15.31 1.58
CA GLN A 73 4.29 -15.29 2.85
C GLN A 73 5.22 -15.35 4.07
N THR A 74 6.37 -14.65 4.00
CA THR A 74 7.44 -14.76 4.99
C THR A 74 8.10 -13.41 5.25
N ILE A 75 8.33 -13.10 6.52
CA ILE A 75 9.11 -11.95 6.98
C ILE A 75 10.19 -12.48 7.92
N CYS A 76 11.46 -12.17 7.64
CA CYS A 76 12.60 -12.62 8.46
C CYS A 76 12.62 -14.16 8.70
N GLY A 77 12.26 -14.96 7.69
CA GLY A 77 12.24 -16.42 7.78
C GLY A 77 11.04 -17.03 8.51
N HIS A 78 10.14 -16.20 9.05
CA HIS A 78 8.92 -16.67 9.70
C HIS A 78 7.75 -16.60 8.73
N SER A 79 6.95 -17.66 8.65
CA SER A 79 5.72 -17.65 7.85
C SER A 79 4.70 -16.72 8.50
N VAL A 80 4.46 -15.58 7.85
CA VAL A 80 3.55 -14.54 8.32
C VAL A 80 2.64 -14.17 7.15
N PRO A 81 1.31 -14.23 7.32
CA PRO A 81 0.39 -13.82 6.28
C PRO A 81 0.50 -12.32 6.07
N ILE A 82 0.97 -11.91 4.89
CA ILE A 82 1.04 -10.51 4.51
C ILE A 82 -0.32 -10.06 4.03
N LYS A 83 -0.87 -9.05 4.71
CA LYS A 83 -2.23 -8.54 4.46
C LYS A 83 -2.19 -7.07 4.15
N PHE A 84 -3.02 -6.65 3.20
CA PHE A 84 -3.28 -5.24 2.91
C PHE A 84 -4.03 -4.55 4.07
N PRO A 85 -3.96 -3.20 4.16
CA PRO A 85 -4.82 -2.44 5.07
C PRO A 85 -6.30 -2.74 4.77
N GLN A 86 -7.12 -2.90 5.81
CA GLN A 86 -8.56 -3.16 5.62
C GLN A 86 -9.28 -2.02 4.87
N SER A 87 -8.83 -0.78 5.04
CA SER A 87 -9.46 0.40 4.45
C SER A 87 -8.86 0.80 3.10
N ILE A 88 -8.06 -0.07 2.47
CA ILE A 88 -7.37 0.29 1.23
C ILE A 88 -8.36 0.48 0.09
N THR A 89 -8.27 1.62 -0.58
CA THR A 89 -9.12 1.97 -1.73
C THR A 89 -8.30 2.42 -2.93
N HIS A 90 -7.10 2.93 -2.70
CA HIS A 90 -6.19 3.43 -3.72
C HIS A 90 -4.88 2.64 -3.66
N LEU A 91 -4.53 2.00 -4.77
CA LEU A 91 -3.31 1.21 -4.89
C LEU A 91 -2.50 1.73 -6.07
N SER A 92 -1.23 2.06 -5.83
CA SER A 92 -0.30 2.43 -6.89
C SER A 92 0.92 1.53 -6.88
N PHE A 93 1.53 1.34 -8.05
CA PHE A 93 2.79 0.64 -8.22
C PHE A 93 3.88 1.63 -8.61
N VAL A 94 5.06 1.49 -8.02
CA VAL A 94 6.21 2.35 -8.34
C VAL A 94 6.59 2.26 -9.82
N ASN A 95 7.25 3.31 -10.34
CA ASN A 95 7.59 3.39 -11.77
C ASN A 95 8.33 2.17 -12.31
N SER A 96 9.25 1.59 -11.53
CA SER A 96 10.07 0.42 -11.90
C SER A 96 9.38 -0.93 -11.71
N PHE A 97 8.10 -0.95 -11.35
CA PHE A 97 7.35 -2.17 -11.11
C PHE A 97 6.95 -2.86 -12.43
N ASN A 98 7.40 -4.10 -12.62
CA ASN A 98 7.08 -4.92 -13.80
C ASN A 98 6.83 -6.40 -13.42
N GLU A 99 6.33 -6.65 -12.21
CA GLU A 99 6.06 -7.99 -11.71
C GLU A 99 4.62 -8.43 -11.99
N ASN A 100 4.40 -9.74 -12.02
CA ASN A 100 3.04 -10.28 -12.17
C ASN A 100 2.21 -10.00 -10.91
N ILE A 101 1.03 -9.42 -11.11
CA ILE A 101 0.10 -9.00 -10.04
C ILE A 101 -1.12 -9.92 -9.88
N LYS A 102 -1.11 -11.11 -10.49
CA LYS A 102 -2.24 -12.05 -10.40
C LYS A 102 -2.60 -12.32 -8.93
N PHE A 103 -3.86 -12.06 -8.57
CA PHE A 103 -4.40 -12.21 -7.20
C PHE A 103 -3.80 -11.29 -6.12
N LEU A 104 -3.04 -10.27 -6.52
CA LEU A 104 -2.44 -9.33 -5.57
C LEU A 104 -3.42 -8.25 -5.11
N ILE A 105 -4.34 -7.82 -5.98
CA ILE A 105 -5.16 -6.61 -5.76
C ILE A 105 -6.39 -6.95 -4.89
N PRO A 106 -6.56 -6.31 -3.71
CA PRO A 106 -7.74 -6.51 -2.86
C PRO A 106 -9.04 -6.04 -3.52
N THR A 107 -10.16 -6.67 -3.15
CA THR A 107 -11.49 -6.32 -3.65
C THR A 107 -12.01 -4.96 -3.15
N SER A 108 -11.36 -4.34 -2.17
CA SER A 108 -11.71 -2.99 -1.70
C SER A 108 -11.11 -1.88 -2.57
N VAL A 109 -10.17 -2.19 -3.46
CA VAL A 109 -9.49 -1.21 -4.30
C VAL A 109 -10.44 -0.69 -5.38
N THR A 110 -10.54 0.63 -5.48
CA THR A 110 -11.36 1.34 -6.48
C THR A 110 -10.51 2.11 -7.49
N HIS A 111 -9.32 2.57 -7.08
CA HIS A 111 -8.38 3.31 -7.91
C HIS A 111 -7.06 2.54 -7.98
N LEU A 112 -6.64 2.20 -9.20
CA LEU A 112 -5.44 1.42 -9.47
C LEU A 112 -4.53 2.17 -10.44
N THR A 113 -3.27 2.39 -10.04
CA THR A 113 -2.29 3.09 -10.87
C THR A 113 -1.03 2.25 -11.07
N PHE A 114 -0.61 2.05 -12.31
CA PHE A 114 0.64 1.38 -12.65
C PHE A 114 1.74 2.37 -13.02
N GLY A 115 2.97 2.02 -12.65
CA GLY A 115 4.17 2.77 -13.01
C GLY A 115 4.54 2.65 -14.50
N HIS A 116 5.44 3.54 -14.96
CA HIS A 116 5.82 3.66 -16.37
C HIS A 116 6.42 2.41 -17.02
N TYR A 117 7.08 1.54 -16.25
CA TYR A 117 7.75 0.34 -16.79
C TYR A 117 6.91 -0.93 -16.72
N PHE A 118 5.63 -0.84 -16.35
CA PHE A 118 4.77 -2.00 -16.26
C PHE A 118 4.40 -2.55 -17.65
N ASN A 119 4.80 -3.78 -17.93
CA ASN A 119 4.62 -4.48 -19.20
C ASN A 119 4.15 -5.93 -18.99
N GLN A 120 3.25 -6.15 -18.03
CA GLN A 120 2.62 -7.45 -17.78
C GLN A 120 1.16 -7.43 -18.20
N SER A 121 0.63 -8.59 -18.60
CA SER A 121 -0.81 -8.70 -18.89
C SER A 121 -1.64 -8.47 -17.63
N ILE A 122 -2.63 -7.59 -17.72
CA ILE A 122 -3.60 -7.35 -16.65
C ILE A 122 -4.78 -8.29 -16.87
N LYS A 123 -5.00 -9.23 -15.94
CA LYS A 123 -6.12 -10.17 -15.97
C LYS A 123 -6.78 -10.23 -14.60
N ASN A 124 -8.09 -10.42 -14.58
CA ASN A 124 -8.89 -10.60 -13.36
C ASN A 124 -8.77 -9.44 -12.36
N LEU A 125 -8.92 -8.19 -12.85
CA LEU A 125 -9.06 -7.06 -11.92
C LEU A 125 -10.33 -7.22 -11.07
N PRO A 126 -10.31 -6.80 -9.79
CA PRO A 126 -11.52 -6.77 -8.99
C PRO A 126 -12.61 -5.90 -9.65
N PRO A 127 -13.89 -6.28 -9.56
CA PRO A 127 -15.00 -5.53 -10.15
C PRO A 127 -15.21 -4.15 -9.51
N SER A 128 -14.61 -3.92 -8.33
CA SER A 128 -14.62 -2.65 -7.62
C SER A 128 -13.69 -1.58 -8.22
N VAL A 129 -12.74 -1.96 -9.08
CA VAL A 129 -11.84 -1.02 -9.74
C VAL A 129 -12.65 -0.20 -10.76
N THR A 130 -12.82 1.08 -10.46
CA THR A 130 -13.55 2.04 -11.30
C THR A 130 -12.61 2.97 -12.05
N HIS A 131 -11.39 3.16 -11.54
CA HIS A 131 -10.38 4.02 -12.13
C HIS A 131 -9.08 3.23 -12.29
N LEU A 132 -8.62 3.10 -13.54
CA LEU A 132 -7.38 2.45 -13.90
C LEU A 132 -6.49 3.43 -14.66
N THR A 133 -5.29 3.68 -14.13
CA THR A 133 -4.26 4.47 -14.80
C THR A 133 -3.07 3.58 -15.13
N LEU A 134 -2.66 3.56 -16.41
CA LEU A 134 -1.43 2.90 -16.85
C LEU A 134 -0.37 3.98 -17.07
N GLY A 135 0.79 3.84 -16.43
CA GLY A 135 1.92 4.73 -16.63
C GLY A 135 2.30 4.75 -18.12
N ILE A 136 2.24 5.94 -18.73
CA ILE A 136 2.44 6.08 -20.18
C ILE A 136 3.90 5.73 -20.49
N PHE A 137 4.11 4.68 -21.28
CA PHE A 137 5.37 4.41 -21.96
C PHE A 137 5.35 5.17 -23.29
N LEU A 138 6.04 6.31 -23.38
CA LEU A 138 6.28 6.98 -24.66
C LEU A 138 7.31 6.16 -25.45
N GLY A 139 6.87 5.07 -26.09
CA GLY A 139 7.69 4.31 -27.04
C GLY A 139 7.29 2.85 -27.24
N ASN A 140 6.34 2.58 -28.14
CA ASN A 140 6.06 1.27 -28.76
C ASN A 140 5.17 0.24 -28.02
N ARG A 141 3.97 0.09 -28.59
CA ARG A 141 3.02 -1.05 -28.69
C ARG A 141 3.19 -2.23 -27.71
N SER A 142 2.12 -2.52 -26.96
CA SER A 142 1.30 -3.73 -27.21
C SER A 142 -0.01 -3.77 -26.40
N MET A 143 -0.99 -4.38 -27.06
CA MET A 143 -2.42 -4.55 -26.80
C MET A 143 -2.92 -4.53 -25.34
N ILE A 144 -3.90 -3.65 -25.09
CA ILE A 144 -4.94 -3.84 -24.09
C ILE A 144 -6.07 -4.62 -24.79
N SER A 145 -6.22 -5.91 -24.50
CA SER A 145 -7.52 -6.57 -24.67
C SER A 145 -8.21 -6.53 -23.31
N LEU A 146 -9.27 -5.73 -23.20
CA LEU A 146 -10.26 -5.82 -22.13
C LEU A 146 -11.11 -7.07 -22.32
#